data_AF-X6BHA8-F1
#
_entry.id   AF-X6BHA8-F1
#
_cell.length_a   1.000
_cell.length_b   1.000
_cell.length_c   1.000
_cell.angle_alpha   90.00
_cell.angle_beta   90.00
_cell.angle_gamma   90.00
#
_symmetry.space_group_name_H-M   'P 1'
#
loop_
_entity.id
_entity.type
_entity.pdbx_description
1 polymer ?
#
loop_
_entity_poly.entity_id
_entity_poly.type
_entity_poly.pdbx_seq_one_letter_code
_entity_poly.pdbx_strand_id
1 'polypeptide(L)'
;MLFPFVVRNRAEHGKGAMSTLAAIHVANKQLGLDEDTARDLYQRITGKRSLREMNDRELKLIITEQRQRGFKPTEKGLQGPFAKKLQALWIAAWNLGIVRDRHDAAMLSFVKRQTGIEHTRFLLDADDAAKAIDALKAWMTREAGVDWSQSVSTASWLRPTGAKIALAQWQVLSVLRAVDAAGFRKFVFDKAKPLDQMNDRDWPTVMNALGEQIRKAR
;
A
#
# COMPACT_ATOMS: atom_id res chain seq x y z
N MET A 1 -12.59 50.74 -2.19
CA MET A 1 -13.14 49.48 -1.63
C MET A 1 -12.69 48.32 -2.51
N LEU A 2 -11.78 47.48 -2.04
CA LEU A 2 -11.31 46.26 -2.71
C LEU A 2 -10.90 45.28 -1.60
N PHE A 3 -11.69 44.21 -1.42
CA PHE A 3 -11.37 43.08 -0.54
C PHE A 3 -10.48 42.09 -1.31
N PRO A 4 -9.37 41.59 -0.74
CA PRO A 4 -8.63 40.51 -1.37
C PRO A 4 -9.23 39.15 -1.00
N PHE A 5 -9.53 38.38 -2.04
CA PHE A 5 -9.98 37.00 -2.03
C PHE A 5 -8.83 36.09 -1.55
N VAL A 6 -8.93 35.57 -0.32
CA VAL A 6 -7.99 34.58 0.21
C VAL A 6 -8.36 33.20 -0.33
N VAL A 7 -7.61 32.73 -1.31
CA VAL A 7 -7.64 31.34 -1.78
C VAL A 7 -7.12 30.45 -0.65
N ARG A 8 -8.02 29.73 0.04
CA ARG A 8 -7.63 28.65 0.97
C ARG A 8 -7.10 27.47 0.16
N ASN A 9 -5.79 27.31 0.19
CA ASN A 9 -5.08 26.17 -0.37
C ASN A 9 -5.43 24.91 0.46
N ARG A 10 -6.25 24.01 -0.10
CA ARG A 10 -6.63 22.74 0.53
C ARG A 10 -5.53 21.73 0.21
N ALA A 11 -4.63 21.52 1.16
CA ALA A 11 -3.60 20.49 1.04
C ALA A 11 -4.25 19.11 0.84
N GLU A 12 -3.89 18.45 -0.25
CA GLU A 12 -4.24 17.06 -0.52
C GLU A 12 -3.60 16.16 0.54
N HIS A 13 -4.43 15.50 1.35
CA HIS A 13 -3.95 14.46 2.26
C HIS A 13 -3.98 13.10 1.56
N GLY A 14 -2.79 12.53 1.41
CA GLY A 14 -2.57 11.19 0.87
C GLY A 14 -3.37 10.11 1.62
N LYS A 15 -3.92 9.19 0.83
CA LYS A 15 -4.69 8.02 1.28
C LYS A 15 -3.83 7.18 2.24
N GLY A 16 -4.13 7.25 3.55
CA GLY A 16 -3.51 6.39 4.56
C GLY A 16 -3.55 6.94 5.99
N ALA A 17 -3.60 8.26 6.19
CA ALA A 17 -3.65 8.86 7.52
C ALA A 17 -5.10 9.06 8.02
N MET A 18 -5.39 8.65 9.26
CA MET A 18 -6.60 9.08 9.96
C MET A 18 -6.61 10.61 10.08
N SER A 19 -7.75 11.25 9.84
CA SER A 19 -7.87 12.68 10.14
C SER A 19 -7.67 12.91 11.64
N THR A 20 -7.13 14.07 12.03
CA THR A 20 -6.87 14.40 13.44
C THR A 20 -8.13 14.28 14.29
N LEU A 21 -9.30 14.66 13.74
CA LEU A 21 -10.60 14.48 14.39
C LEU A 21 -10.92 13.01 14.66
N ALA A 22 -10.72 12.14 13.67
CA ALA A 22 -10.96 10.72 13.82
C ALA A 22 -10.00 10.10 14.86
N ALA A 23 -8.75 10.58 14.94
CA ALA A 23 -7.81 10.17 15.97
C ALA A 23 -8.25 10.58 17.38
N ILE A 24 -8.78 11.80 17.55
CA ILE A 24 -9.30 12.27 18.85
C ILE A 24 -10.48 11.41 19.33
N HIS A 25 -11.41 11.06 18.43
CA HIS A 25 -12.54 10.20 18.78
C HIS A 25 -12.09 8.78 19.18
N VAL A 26 -11.12 8.21 18.46
CA VAL A 26 -10.51 6.91 18.83
C VAL A 26 -9.81 7.02 20.18
N ALA A 27 -9.08 8.11 20.43
CA ALA A 27 -8.39 8.34 21.68
C ALA A 27 -9.35 8.43 22.86
N ASN A 28 -10.47 9.14 22.73
CA ASN A 28 -11.50 9.17 23.79
C ASN A 28 -11.99 7.77 24.12
N LYS A 29 -12.32 6.97 23.10
CA LYS A 29 -12.76 5.59 23.30
C LYS A 29 -11.69 4.74 23.99
N GLN A 30 -10.43 4.86 23.57
CA GLN A 30 -9.31 4.11 24.15
C GLN A 30 -9.01 4.52 25.60
N LEU A 31 -9.19 5.79 25.93
CA LEU A 31 -9.00 6.35 27.26
C LEU A 31 -10.24 6.21 28.16
N GLY A 32 -11.35 5.66 27.65
CA GLY A 32 -12.60 5.52 28.40
C GLY A 32 -13.28 6.86 28.71
N LEU A 33 -13.03 7.91 27.93
CA LEU A 33 -13.66 9.22 28.12
C LEU A 33 -15.05 9.20 27.48
N ASP A 34 -16.08 9.41 28.30
CA ASP A 34 -17.42 9.72 27.81
C ASP A 34 -17.46 11.11 27.14
N GLU A 35 -18.59 11.44 26.53
CA GLU A 35 -18.73 12.66 25.73
C GLU A 35 -18.57 13.93 26.56
N ASP A 36 -19.05 13.97 27.80
CA ASP A 36 -18.98 15.16 28.64
C ASP A 36 -17.58 15.33 29.23
N THR A 37 -16.98 14.24 29.72
CA THR A 37 -15.58 14.21 30.17
C THR A 37 -14.63 14.63 29.04
N ALA A 38 -14.90 14.22 27.80
CA ALA A 38 -14.13 14.66 26.65
C ALA A 38 -14.31 16.16 26.35
N ARG A 39 -15.52 16.70 26.45
CA ARG A 39 -15.79 18.14 26.26
C ARG A 39 -15.11 19.00 27.33
N ASP A 40 -15.06 18.53 28.57
CA ASP A 40 -14.34 19.21 29.65
C ASP A 40 -12.83 19.21 29.40
N LEU A 41 -12.28 18.09 28.92
CA LEU A 41 -10.89 18.01 28.49
C LEU A 41 -10.58 19.03 27.38
N TYR A 42 -11.46 19.14 26.39
CA TYR A 42 -11.32 20.08 25.28
C TYR A 42 -11.32 21.54 25.75
N GLN A 43 -12.26 21.89 26.61
CA GLN A 43 -12.39 23.24 27.15
C GLN A 43 -11.17 23.61 27.98
N ARG A 44 -10.66 22.70 28.80
CA ARG A 44 -9.46 22.95 29.62
C ARG A 44 -8.22 23.24 28.77
N ILE A 45 -8.06 22.57 27.62
CA ILE A 45 -6.85 22.70 26.78
C ILE A 45 -6.96 23.86 25.79
N THR A 46 -8.14 24.08 25.23
CA THR A 46 -8.33 24.98 24.08
C THR A 46 -9.34 26.11 24.32
N GLY A 47 -10.04 26.09 25.45
CA GLY A 47 -11.16 27.00 25.74
C GLY A 47 -12.47 26.66 25.02
N LYS A 48 -12.50 25.64 24.17
CA LYS A 48 -13.66 25.26 23.34
C LYS A 48 -14.19 23.88 23.71
N ARG A 49 -15.52 23.73 23.75
CA ARG A 49 -16.16 22.43 24.01
C ARG A 49 -16.38 21.60 22.73
N SER A 50 -16.28 22.19 21.55
CA SER A 50 -16.54 21.52 20.27
C SER A 50 -15.29 21.40 19.42
N LEU A 51 -14.97 20.17 18.98
CA LEU A 51 -13.87 19.93 18.03
C LEU A 51 -14.08 20.66 16.69
N ARG A 52 -15.33 21.00 16.32
CA ARG A 52 -15.64 21.71 15.06
C ARG A 52 -15.24 23.18 15.09
N GLU A 53 -15.07 23.75 16.28
CA GLU A 53 -14.65 25.14 16.48
C GLU A 53 -13.11 25.28 16.53
N MET A 54 -12.40 24.14 16.50
CA MET A 54 -10.96 24.09 16.68
C MET A 54 -10.19 24.15 15.36
N ASN A 55 -9.03 24.80 15.38
CA ASN A 55 -8.06 24.78 14.30
C ASN A 55 -7.05 23.62 14.45
N ASP A 56 -6.22 23.39 13.44
CA ASP A 56 -5.26 22.28 13.42
C ASP A 56 -4.26 22.29 14.58
N ARG A 57 -3.88 23.48 15.09
CA ARG A 57 -2.97 23.58 16.25
C ARG A 57 -3.66 23.12 17.52
N GLU A 58 -4.90 23.57 17.74
CA GLU A 58 -5.72 23.18 18.88
C GLU A 58 -6.00 21.66 18.88
N LEU A 59 -6.36 21.10 17.72
CA LEU A 59 -6.55 19.64 17.58
C LEU A 59 -5.27 18.84 17.90
N LYS A 60 -4.09 19.36 17.55
CA LYS A 60 -2.80 18.73 17.90
C LYS A 60 -2.50 18.81 19.39
N LEU A 61 -2.90 19.88 20.07
CA LEU A 61 -2.75 19.99 21.53
C LEU A 61 -3.59 18.92 22.24
N ILE A 62 -4.85 18.71 21.80
CA ILE A 62 -5.70 17.63 22.31
C ILE A 62 -5.02 16.27 22.15
N ILE A 63 -4.53 15.95 20.96
CA ILE A 63 -3.83 14.68 20.70
C ILE A 63 -2.58 14.52 21.58
N THR A 64 -1.85 15.61 21.81
CA THR A 64 -0.64 15.59 22.65
C THR A 64 -0.99 15.24 24.10
N GLU A 65 -2.00 15.90 24.66
CA GLU A 65 -2.50 15.57 26.00
C GLU A 65 -3.01 14.12 26.07
N GLN A 66 -3.81 13.69 25.09
CA GLN A 66 -4.33 12.32 25.07
C GLN A 66 -3.18 11.30 25.06
N ARG A 67 -2.10 11.56 24.33
CA ARG A 67 -0.89 10.71 24.33
C ARG A 67 -0.22 10.67 25.71
N GLN A 68 -0.10 11.80 26.39
CA GLN A 68 0.41 11.84 27.77
C GLN A 68 -0.46 11.03 28.73
N ARG A 69 -1.77 10.97 28.46
CA ARG A 69 -2.74 10.15 29.21
C ARG A 69 -2.77 8.67 28.78
N GLY A 70 -1.89 8.24 27.88
CA GLY A 70 -1.76 6.85 27.46
C GLY A 70 -2.46 6.49 26.14
N PHE A 71 -2.94 7.47 25.38
CA PHE A 71 -3.41 7.21 24.01
C PHE A 71 -2.25 6.71 23.15
N LYS A 72 -2.38 5.47 22.67
CA LYS A 72 -1.48 4.87 21.69
C LYS A 72 -2.22 4.79 20.36
N PRO A 73 -1.89 5.65 19.38
CA PRO A 73 -2.53 5.59 18.07
C PRO A 73 -2.45 4.16 17.53
N THR A 74 -3.58 3.61 17.11
CA THR A 74 -3.55 2.35 16.37
C THR A 74 -2.83 2.61 15.06
N GLU A 75 -1.63 2.04 14.92
CA GLU A 75 -0.93 2.05 13.64
C GLU A 75 -1.80 1.34 12.61
N LYS A 76 -2.40 2.11 11.71
CA LYS A 76 -3.17 1.58 10.60
C LYS A 76 -2.21 1.10 9.52
N GLY A 77 -2.44 -0.11 9.04
CA GLY A 77 -1.70 -0.70 7.92
C GLY A 77 -0.97 -1.98 8.30
N LEU A 78 -0.37 -2.60 7.29
CA LEU A 78 0.43 -3.79 7.46
C LEU A 78 1.71 -3.43 8.23
N GLN A 79 1.96 -4.17 9.31
CA GLN A 79 3.13 -4.03 10.17
C GLN A 79 3.90 -5.34 10.20
N GLY A 80 5.14 -5.29 10.70
CA GLY A 80 6.01 -6.46 10.83
C GLY A 80 7.04 -6.58 9.71
N PRO A 81 8.07 -7.41 9.92
CA PRO A 81 9.26 -7.46 9.06
C PRO A 81 8.95 -7.88 7.62
N PHE A 82 7.93 -8.72 7.41
CA PHE A 82 7.60 -9.26 6.09
C PHE A 82 6.43 -8.54 5.39
N ALA A 83 5.81 -7.56 6.05
CA ALA A 83 4.61 -6.87 5.55
C ALA A 83 4.80 -6.28 4.15
N LYS A 84 5.86 -5.48 3.96
CA LYS A 84 6.13 -4.82 2.66
C LYS A 84 6.38 -5.80 1.53
N LYS A 85 7.07 -6.91 1.82
CA LYS A 85 7.36 -7.96 0.82
C LYS A 85 6.09 -8.69 0.40
N LEU A 86 5.25 -9.07 1.35
CA LEU A 86 3.94 -9.69 1.08
C LEU A 86 3.03 -8.74 0.31
N GLN A 87 2.98 -7.47 0.71
CA GLN A 87 2.18 -6.45 0.01
C GLN A 87 2.65 -6.24 -1.43
N ALA A 88 3.96 -6.16 -1.67
CA ALA A 88 4.51 -6.02 -3.01
C ALA A 88 4.14 -7.22 -3.89
N LEU A 89 4.23 -8.44 -3.37
CA LEU A 89 3.81 -9.65 -4.09
C LEU A 89 2.28 -9.67 -4.31
N TRP A 90 1.48 -9.24 -3.34
CA TRP A 90 0.03 -9.18 -3.51
C TRP A 90 -0.38 -8.20 -4.62
N ILE A 91 0.23 -7.02 -4.66
CA ILE A 91 0.02 -6.03 -5.72
C ILE A 91 0.50 -6.57 -7.07
N ALA A 92 1.62 -7.31 -7.10
CA ALA A 92 2.08 -7.98 -8.31
C ALA A 92 1.06 -9.02 -8.82
N ALA A 93 0.50 -9.85 -7.95
CA ALA A 93 -0.53 -10.83 -8.32
C ALA A 93 -1.80 -10.15 -8.86
N TRP A 94 -2.19 -9.01 -8.28
CA TRP A 94 -3.27 -8.16 -8.81
C TRP A 94 -2.94 -7.60 -10.20
N ASN A 95 -1.70 -7.16 -10.40
CA ASN A 95 -1.22 -6.66 -11.69
C ASN A 95 -1.08 -7.77 -12.74
N LEU A 96 -0.92 -9.02 -12.35
CA LEU A 96 -1.00 -10.18 -13.26
C LEU A 96 -2.46 -10.58 -13.57
N GLY A 97 -3.45 -9.96 -12.92
CA GLY A 97 -4.86 -10.32 -13.05
C GLY A 97 -5.24 -11.62 -12.33
N ILE A 98 -4.36 -12.14 -11.45
CA ILE A 98 -4.56 -13.39 -10.70
C ILE A 98 -5.45 -13.15 -9.49
N VAL A 99 -5.15 -12.09 -8.73
CA VAL A 99 -5.93 -11.68 -7.56
C VAL A 99 -7.08 -10.77 -8.00
N ARG A 100 -8.28 -10.99 -7.44
CA ARG A 100 -9.49 -10.18 -7.70
C ARG A 100 -9.70 -9.04 -6.70
N ASP A 101 -9.06 -9.09 -5.54
CA ASP A 101 -9.15 -8.05 -4.52
C ASP A 101 -7.76 -7.63 -4.06
N ARG A 102 -7.36 -6.41 -4.44
CA ARG A 102 -6.06 -5.81 -4.10
C ARG A 102 -5.93 -5.36 -2.66
N HIS A 103 -7.01 -5.31 -1.87
CA HIS A 103 -6.96 -4.72 -0.53
C HIS A 103 -6.18 -5.60 0.46
N ASP A 104 -5.53 -4.96 1.43
CA ASP A 104 -4.71 -5.62 2.45
C ASP A 104 -5.51 -6.67 3.24
N ALA A 105 -6.83 -6.49 3.43
CA ALA A 105 -7.67 -7.48 4.11
C ALA A 105 -7.76 -8.83 3.35
N ALA A 106 -7.83 -8.79 2.03
CA ALA A 106 -7.80 -9.99 1.20
C ALA A 106 -6.42 -10.66 1.25
N MET A 107 -5.35 -9.85 1.24
CA MET A 107 -3.99 -10.35 1.45
C MET A 107 -3.82 -11.02 2.81
N LEU A 108 -4.30 -10.40 3.89
CA LEU A 108 -4.25 -10.97 5.24
C LEU A 108 -5.03 -12.28 5.34
N SER A 109 -6.18 -12.36 4.68
CA SER A 109 -6.94 -13.61 4.58
C SER A 109 -6.15 -14.70 3.84
N PHE A 110 -5.39 -14.35 2.80
CA PHE A 110 -4.48 -15.28 2.14
C PHE A 110 -3.35 -15.73 3.06
N VAL A 111 -2.67 -14.79 3.74
CA VAL A 111 -1.58 -15.09 4.69
C VAL A 111 -2.08 -16.05 5.77
N LYS A 112 -3.23 -15.75 6.40
CA LYS A 112 -3.86 -16.61 7.41
C LYS A 112 -4.10 -18.02 6.90
N ARG A 113 -4.50 -18.21 5.63
CA ARG A 113 -4.68 -19.55 5.06
C ARG A 113 -3.36 -20.31 4.88
N GLN A 114 -2.25 -19.62 4.63
CA GLN A 114 -0.95 -20.28 4.42
C GLN A 114 -0.22 -20.57 5.74
N THR A 115 -0.44 -19.73 6.77
CA THR A 115 0.40 -19.74 7.98
C THR A 115 -0.40 -19.95 9.28
N GLY A 116 -1.72 -19.78 9.26
CA GLY A 116 -2.56 -19.69 10.46
C GLY A 116 -2.51 -18.33 11.17
N ILE A 117 -1.66 -17.40 10.74
CA ILE A 117 -1.40 -16.12 11.42
C ILE A 117 -2.30 -15.02 10.85
N GLU A 118 -3.09 -14.36 11.72
CA GLU A 118 -4.14 -13.44 11.28
C GLU A 118 -3.64 -12.10 10.74
N HIS A 119 -2.47 -11.65 11.17
CA HIS A 119 -1.93 -10.36 10.78
C HIS A 119 -0.42 -10.41 10.61
N THR A 120 0.12 -9.70 9.61
CA THR A 120 1.57 -9.64 9.35
C THR A 120 2.40 -9.13 10.53
N ARG A 121 1.77 -8.45 11.50
CA ARG A 121 2.44 -7.95 12.71
C ARG A 121 2.89 -9.07 13.65
N PHE A 122 2.22 -10.21 13.55
CA PHE A 122 2.53 -11.43 14.31
C PHE A 122 3.36 -12.42 13.49
N LEU A 123 3.61 -12.11 12.20
CA LEU A 123 4.45 -12.89 11.32
C LEU A 123 5.91 -12.45 11.53
N LEU A 124 6.52 -12.98 12.59
CA LEU A 124 7.89 -12.64 13.01
C LEU A 124 8.90 -13.70 12.57
N ASP A 125 8.46 -14.94 12.43
CA ASP A 125 9.27 -16.06 12.01
C ASP A 125 9.44 -16.11 10.48
N ALA A 126 10.66 -16.42 10.04
CA ALA A 126 11.02 -16.42 8.62
C ALA A 126 10.44 -17.63 7.87
N ASP A 127 10.33 -18.79 8.52
CA ASP A 127 9.79 -20.01 7.91
C ASP A 127 8.28 -19.89 7.72
N ASP A 128 7.58 -19.31 8.69
CA ASP A 128 6.16 -18.97 8.53
C ASP A 128 5.95 -17.95 7.41
N ALA A 129 6.80 -16.92 7.31
CA ALA A 129 6.71 -15.97 6.22
C ALA A 129 7.00 -16.61 4.85
N ALA A 130 7.94 -17.56 4.79
CA ALA A 130 8.29 -18.29 3.58
C ALA A 130 7.08 -19.02 3.00
N LYS A 131 6.26 -19.69 3.84
CA LYS A 131 5.03 -20.37 3.40
C LYS A 131 4.12 -19.46 2.55
N ALA A 132 3.85 -18.23 3.03
CA ALA A 132 3.01 -17.29 2.30
C ALA A 132 3.69 -16.69 1.05
N ILE A 133 5.00 -16.40 1.15
CA ILE A 133 5.79 -15.85 0.03
C ILE A 133 5.90 -16.85 -1.12
N ASP A 134 6.22 -18.10 -0.81
CA ASP A 134 6.44 -19.15 -1.79
C ASP A 134 5.12 -19.60 -2.41
N ALA A 135 4.04 -19.64 -1.63
CA ALA A 135 2.69 -19.83 -2.17
C ALA A 135 2.31 -18.74 -3.19
N LEU A 136 2.62 -17.47 -2.93
CA LEU A 136 2.39 -16.38 -3.89
C LEU A 136 3.23 -16.54 -5.16
N LYS A 137 4.52 -16.82 -5.01
CA LYS A 137 5.42 -17.04 -6.15
C LYS A 137 4.99 -18.22 -7.01
N ALA A 138 4.66 -19.34 -6.37
CA ALA A 138 4.19 -20.54 -7.06
C ALA A 138 2.87 -20.28 -7.80
N TRP A 139 1.96 -19.51 -7.18
CA TRP A 139 0.71 -19.11 -7.84
C TRP A 139 0.98 -18.25 -9.08
N MET A 140 1.87 -17.26 -8.98
CA MET A 140 2.26 -16.43 -10.13
C MET A 140 2.96 -17.21 -11.24
N THR A 141 3.82 -18.17 -10.88
CA THR A 141 4.46 -19.05 -11.87
C THR A 141 3.43 -19.91 -12.59
N ARG A 142 2.48 -20.50 -11.86
CA ARG A 142 1.45 -21.37 -12.46
C ARG A 142 0.51 -20.61 -13.40
N GLU A 143 0.00 -19.45 -12.98
CA GLU A 143 -1.08 -18.76 -13.73
C GLU A 143 -0.56 -17.78 -14.79
N ALA A 144 0.65 -17.27 -14.62
CA ALA A 144 1.20 -16.22 -15.49
C ALA A 144 2.62 -16.50 -15.97
N GLY A 145 3.21 -17.66 -15.65
CA GLY A 145 4.52 -18.05 -16.15
C GLY A 145 5.68 -17.22 -15.59
N VAL A 146 5.53 -16.58 -14.42
CA VAL A 146 6.63 -15.80 -13.84
C VAL A 146 7.82 -16.70 -13.51
N ASP A 147 8.97 -16.41 -14.12
CA ASP A 147 10.24 -17.06 -13.82
C ASP A 147 11.00 -16.34 -12.70
N TRP A 148 11.10 -17.01 -11.55
CA TRP A 148 11.82 -16.50 -10.38
C TRP A 148 13.32 -16.85 -10.37
N SER A 149 13.79 -17.70 -11.29
CA SER A 149 15.18 -18.16 -11.35
C SER A 149 16.15 -17.01 -11.64
N GLN A 150 17.37 -17.12 -11.12
CA GLN A 150 18.46 -16.21 -11.48
C GLN A 150 19.69 -17.04 -11.81
N SER A 151 20.36 -16.67 -12.89
CA SER A 151 21.63 -17.26 -13.31
C SER A 151 22.65 -16.16 -13.59
N VAL A 152 23.92 -16.53 -13.72
CA VAL A 152 25.00 -15.59 -14.04
C VAL A 152 24.77 -14.92 -15.41
N SER A 153 24.13 -15.63 -16.35
CA SER A 153 23.78 -15.12 -17.67
C SER A 153 22.48 -14.29 -17.71
N THR A 154 21.75 -14.19 -16.59
CA THR A 154 20.55 -13.35 -16.52
C THR A 154 20.94 -11.89 -16.73
N ALA A 155 20.38 -11.28 -17.78
CA ALA A 155 20.57 -9.88 -18.12
C ALA A 155 20.32 -8.98 -16.90
N SER A 156 21.17 -7.98 -16.70
CA SER A 156 21.13 -7.11 -15.51
C SER A 156 19.76 -6.49 -15.28
N TRP A 157 19.10 -6.01 -16.34
CA TRP A 157 17.77 -5.41 -16.29
C TRP A 157 16.66 -6.38 -15.86
N LEU A 158 16.85 -7.70 -16.01
CA LEU A 158 15.87 -8.74 -15.66
C LEU A 158 16.05 -9.30 -14.25
N ARG A 159 17.13 -8.92 -13.54
CA ARG A 159 17.37 -9.36 -12.15
C ARG A 159 16.31 -8.83 -11.16
N PRO A 160 15.85 -7.56 -11.25
CA PRO A 160 14.76 -7.05 -10.43
C PRO A 160 13.51 -7.94 -10.46
N THR A 161 12.88 -8.11 -9.30
CA THR A 161 11.60 -8.85 -9.19
C THR A 161 10.53 -8.20 -10.08
N GLY A 162 10.48 -6.86 -10.11
CA GLY A 162 9.54 -6.11 -10.94
C GLY A 162 9.74 -6.33 -12.45
N ALA A 163 10.99 -6.54 -12.90
CA ALA A 163 11.29 -6.83 -14.31
C ALA A 163 10.71 -8.19 -14.73
N LYS A 164 10.86 -9.21 -13.89
CA LYS A 164 10.35 -10.56 -14.12
C LYS A 164 8.83 -10.58 -14.22
N ILE A 165 8.17 -9.85 -13.32
CA ILE A 165 6.71 -9.69 -13.34
C ILE A 165 6.28 -8.94 -14.61
N ALA A 166 6.94 -7.83 -14.96
CA ALA A 166 6.61 -7.06 -16.15
C ALA A 166 6.78 -7.87 -17.45
N LEU A 167 7.83 -8.70 -17.53
CA LEU A 167 8.05 -9.60 -18.66
C LEU A 167 6.94 -10.66 -18.75
N ALA A 168 6.57 -11.27 -17.62
CA ALA A 168 5.46 -12.22 -17.58
C ALA A 168 4.12 -11.57 -17.97
N GLN A 169 3.85 -10.34 -17.52
CA GLN A 169 2.68 -9.58 -17.95
C GLN A 169 2.67 -9.35 -19.46
N TRP A 170 3.83 -9.01 -20.04
CA TRP A 170 3.96 -8.84 -21.49
C TRP A 170 3.70 -10.14 -22.25
N GLN A 171 4.22 -11.26 -21.77
CA GLN A 171 3.98 -12.59 -22.35
C GLN A 171 2.49 -12.95 -22.31
N VAL A 172 1.82 -12.72 -21.18
CA VAL A 172 0.36 -12.92 -21.05
C VAL A 172 -0.40 -12.08 -22.08
N LEU A 173 -0.10 -10.78 -22.21
CA LEU A 173 -0.74 -9.92 -23.20
C LEU A 173 -0.44 -10.33 -24.64
N SER A 174 0.77 -10.83 -24.90
CA SER A 174 1.17 -11.32 -26.23
C SER A 174 0.38 -12.57 -26.62
N VAL A 175 0.18 -13.50 -25.68
CA VAL A 175 -0.67 -14.69 -25.88
C VAL A 175 -2.13 -14.29 -26.14
N LEU A 176 -2.62 -13.26 -25.44
CA LEU A 176 -3.94 -12.68 -25.66
C LEU A 176 -4.03 -11.82 -26.95
N ARG A 177 -2.94 -11.68 -27.71
CA ARG A 177 -2.83 -10.83 -28.91
C ARG A 177 -3.22 -9.36 -28.67
N ALA A 178 -3.07 -8.89 -27.43
CA ALA A 178 -3.36 -7.51 -27.03
C ALA A 178 -2.19 -6.55 -27.28
N VAL A 179 -0.98 -7.10 -27.48
CA VAL A 179 0.25 -6.34 -27.78
C VAL A 179 1.09 -7.09 -28.82
N ASP A 180 1.99 -6.38 -29.49
CA ASP A 180 3.03 -6.97 -30.32
C ASP A 180 4.13 -7.59 -29.43
N ALA A 181 4.45 -8.87 -29.62
CA ALA A 181 5.45 -9.58 -28.83
C ALA A 181 6.83 -8.90 -28.86
N ALA A 182 7.21 -8.25 -29.96
CA ALA A 182 8.50 -7.55 -30.10
C ALA A 182 8.53 -6.17 -29.41
N GLY A 183 7.38 -5.64 -28.98
CA GLY A 183 7.23 -4.27 -28.51
C GLY A 183 7.68 -3.99 -27.07
N PHE A 184 8.11 -5.00 -26.31
CA PHE A 184 8.36 -4.85 -24.86
C PHE A 184 9.36 -3.73 -24.53
N ARG A 185 10.51 -3.70 -25.22
CA ARG A 185 11.55 -2.71 -24.97
C ARG A 185 11.05 -1.28 -25.23
N LYS A 186 10.29 -1.09 -26.31
CA LYS A 186 9.68 0.19 -26.64
C LYS A 186 8.65 0.59 -25.58
N PHE A 187 7.79 -0.34 -25.16
CA PHE A 187 6.79 -0.08 -24.14
C PHE A 187 7.41 0.38 -22.81
N VAL A 188 8.47 -0.31 -22.36
CA VAL A 188 9.17 0.07 -21.12
C VAL A 188 9.80 1.46 -21.25
N PHE A 189 10.43 1.74 -22.39
CA PHE A 189 10.99 3.07 -22.68
C PHE A 189 9.92 4.16 -22.65
N ASP A 190 8.78 3.94 -23.31
CA ASP A 190 7.68 4.91 -23.37
C ASP A 190 7.05 5.20 -21.99
N LYS A 191 7.08 4.23 -21.06
CA LYS A 191 6.47 4.35 -19.73
C LYS A 191 7.41 4.81 -18.63
N ALA A 192 8.71 4.58 -18.79
CA ALA A 192 9.69 4.90 -17.77
C ALA A 192 11.00 5.39 -18.42
N LYS A 193 11.92 4.46 -18.68
CA LYS A 193 13.30 4.73 -19.12
C LYS A 193 13.82 3.56 -19.97
N PRO A 194 14.93 3.73 -20.71
CA PRO A 194 15.60 2.60 -21.37
C PRO A 194 15.89 1.46 -20.39
N LEU A 195 15.73 0.20 -20.83
CA LEU A 195 15.88 -0.99 -19.97
C LEU A 195 17.22 -1.05 -19.23
N ASP A 196 18.29 -0.60 -19.87
CA ASP A 196 19.64 -0.52 -19.34
C ASP A 196 19.82 0.52 -18.22
N GLN A 197 18.85 1.43 -18.05
CA GLN A 197 18.84 2.47 -17.01
C GLN A 197 17.76 2.21 -15.94
N MET A 198 16.99 1.13 -16.06
CA MET A 198 15.93 0.78 -15.12
C MET A 198 16.51 0.29 -13.79
N ASN A 199 15.92 0.73 -12.68
CA ASN A 199 16.15 0.17 -11.34
C ASN A 199 14.82 -0.27 -10.70
N ASP A 200 14.89 -0.84 -9.49
CA ASP A 200 13.73 -1.38 -8.75
C ASP A 200 12.58 -0.38 -8.59
N ARG A 201 12.86 0.92 -8.51
CA ARG A 201 11.84 1.97 -8.29
C ARG A 201 11.07 2.34 -9.54
N ASP A 202 11.58 2.01 -10.74
CA ASP A 202 10.94 2.37 -12.01
C ASP A 202 9.89 1.32 -12.45
N TRP A 203 10.07 0.05 -12.07
CA TRP A 203 9.19 -1.05 -12.46
C TRP A 203 7.72 -0.93 -12.03
N PRO A 204 7.36 -0.37 -10.86
CA PRO A 204 5.95 -0.21 -10.48
C PRO A 204 5.12 0.53 -11.53
N THR A 205 5.65 1.56 -12.19
CA THR A 205 4.95 2.31 -13.24
C THR A 205 4.61 1.43 -14.44
N VAL A 206 5.59 0.65 -14.91
CA VAL A 206 5.43 -0.31 -16.01
C VAL A 206 4.42 -1.39 -15.64
N MET A 207 4.58 -2.02 -14.48
CA MET A 207 3.71 -3.12 -14.03
C MET A 207 2.26 -2.69 -13.85
N ASN A 208 2.02 -1.48 -13.34
CA ASN A 208 0.67 -0.95 -13.18
C ASN A 208 -0.02 -0.75 -14.53
N ALA A 209 0.70 -0.19 -15.52
CA ALA A 209 0.17 0.00 -16.87
C ALA A 209 -0.13 -1.33 -17.57
N LEU A 210 0.77 -2.30 -17.49
CA LEU A 210 0.53 -3.64 -18.04
C LEU A 210 -0.61 -4.36 -17.34
N GLY A 211 -0.72 -4.22 -16.02
CA GLY A 211 -1.80 -4.85 -15.26
C GLY A 211 -3.17 -4.27 -15.59
N GLU A 212 -3.25 -2.98 -15.90
CA GLU A 212 -4.48 -2.40 -16.42
C GLU A 212 -4.87 -3.00 -17.78
N GLN A 213 -3.91 -3.20 -18.68
CA GLN A 213 -4.17 -3.84 -19.97
C GLN A 213 -4.61 -5.31 -19.80
N ILE A 214 -3.96 -6.07 -18.92
CA ILE A 214 -4.33 -7.47 -18.66
C ILE A 214 -5.78 -7.57 -18.19
N ARG A 215 -6.17 -6.71 -17.23
CA ARG A 215 -7.54 -6.71 -16.70
C ARG A 215 -8.59 -6.22 -17.70
N LYS A 216 -8.20 -5.50 -18.76
CA LYS A 216 -9.09 -5.14 -19.87
C LYS A 216 -9.18 -6.22 -20.95
N ALA A 217 -8.13 -7.02 -21.11
CA ALA A 217 -8.02 -8.06 -22.14
C ALA A 217 -8.53 -9.44 -21.69
N ARG A 218 -8.77 -9.63 -20.39
CA ARG A 218 -9.40 -10.82 -19.80
C ARG A 218 -10.89 -10.58 -19.57
#